data_AF-A0A2D3TCW6-F1
#
_entry.id   AF-A0A2D3TCW6-F1
#
_cell.length_a   1.000
_cell.length_b   1.000
_cell.length_c   1.000
_cell.angle_alpha   90.00
_cell.angle_beta   90.00
_cell.angle_gamma   90.00
#
_symmetry.space_group_name_H-M   'P 1'
#
loop_
_entity.id
_entity.type
_entity.pdbx_description
1 polymer ?
#
loop_
_entity_poly.entity_id
_entity_poly.type
_entity_poly.pdbx_seq_one_letter_code
_entity_poly.pdbx_strand_id
1 'polypeptide(L)'
;MAGQRSGDDADFGEATLTALRARAKDSQITRYRPYHLQQSGNATGASCRERGEFEVRQRAARNEETTYRVQGWRQGDGSLWQPNQRVMVFDPVLGFHHRERVIGEVVYTQNEGGTLCELRVAPEADCIPPPEGTKNRRGFF
;
A
#
# COMPACT_ATOMS: atom_id res chain seq x y z
N MET A 1 8.93 -11.44 8.62
CA MET A 1 7.65 -12.15 8.44
C MET A 1 7.89 -13.63 8.70
N ALA A 2 6.99 -14.33 9.39
CA ALA A 2 7.07 -15.76 9.66
C ALA A 2 5.77 -16.46 9.24
N GLY A 3 5.85 -17.67 8.68
CA GLY A 3 4.68 -18.47 8.31
C GLY A 3 4.84 -19.96 8.61
N GLN A 4 3.74 -20.70 8.57
CA GLN A 4 3.69 -22.16 8.72
C GLN A 4 3.07 -22.78 7.46
N ARG A 5 3.55 -23.95 7.04
CA ARG A 5 2.99 -24.74 5.94
C ARG A 5 2.27 -25.96 6.53
N SER A 6 1.23 -26.47 5.85
CA SER A 6 0.70 -27.81 6.17
C SER A 6 1.79 -28.85 5.93
N GLY A 7 1.99 -29.78 6.87
CA GLY A 7 2.96 -30.85 6.72
C GLY A 7 2.47 -31.89 5.72
N ASP A 8 3.39 -32.40 4.89
CA ASP A 8 3.19 -33.59 4.06
C ASP A 8 4.15 -34.70 4.50
N ASP A 9 3.80 -35.98 4.28
CA ASP A 9 4.61 -37.15 4.68
C ASP A 9 6.01 -37.22 4.02
N ALA A 10 6.31 -36.33 3.09
CA ALA A 10 7.64 -36.17 2.48
C ALA A 10 8.57 -35.21 3.26
N ASP A 11 8.09 -34.56 4.32
CA ASP A 11 8.81 -33.51 5.04
C ASP A 11 9.66 -34.06 6.20
N PHE A 12 10.78 -34.72 5.88
CA PHE A 12 11.77 -35.13 6.89
C PHE A 12 12.91 -34.12 7.02
N GLY A 13 13.03 -33.48 8.19
CA GLY A 13 14.26 -32.80 8.63
C GLY A 13 14.13 -31.36 9.13
N GLU A 14 15.22 -30.88 9.74
CA GLU A 14 15.43 -29.52 10.28
C GLU A 14 15.15 -28.42 9.24
N ALA A 15 15.32 -28.72 7.95
CA ALA A 15 15.01 -27.84 6.83
C ALA A 15 13.51 -27.52 6.69
N THR A 16 12.62 -28.40 7.13
CA THR A 16 11.17 -28.19 7.04
C THR A 16 10.62 -27.37 8.22
N LEU A 17 11.30 -27.44 9.37
CA LEU A 17 10.95 -26.70 10.60
C LEU A 17 11.69 -25.38 10.76
N THR A 18 12.71 -25.11 9.95
CA THR A 18 13.42 -23.81 9.93
C THR A 18 12.51 -22.74 9.33
N ALA A 19 11.57 -22.30 10.15
CA ALA A 19 10.69 -21.15 10.06
C ALA A 19 10.78 -20.41 8.73
N LEU A 20 9.78 -20.59 7.87
CA LEU A 20 9.53 -19.78 6.67
C LEU A 20 9.58 -18.30 7.06
N ARG A 21 10.75 -17.70 6.93
CA ARG A 21 11.05 -16.35 7.39
C ARG A 21 11.52 -15.54 6.19
N ALA A 22 10.74 -14.52 5.86
CA ALA A 22 11.13 -13.51 4.89
C ALA A 22 11.43 -12.19 5.60
N ARG A 23 12.46 -11.49 5.16
CA ARG A 23 12.78 -10.13 5.59
C ARG A 23 12.62 -9.18 4.40
N ALA A 24 11.87 -8.11 4.60
CA ALA A 24 11.80 -6.97 3.70
C ALA A 24 12.33 -5.75 4.46
N LYS A 25 13.13 -4.92 3.79
CA LYS A 25 13.77 -3.75 4.40
C LYS A 25 13.33 -2.51 3.62
N ASP A 26 12.93 -1.49 4.36
CA ASP A 26 12.81 -0.12 3.85
C ASP A 26 14.19 0.54 3.92
N SER A 27 14.71 1.02 2.79
CA SER A 27 16.02 1.67 2.72
C SER A 27 16.01 3.11 3.26
N GLN A 28 14.83 3.75 3.33
CA GLN A 28 14.68 5.11 3.86
C GLN A 28 14.80 5.14 5.39
N ILE A 29 14.52 4.02 6.06
CA ILE A 29 14.58 3.91 7.52
C ILE A 29 15.97 3.42 7.95
N THR A 30 16.84 4.36 8.33
CA THR A 30 18.21 4.07 8.79
C THR A 30 18.28 3.61 10.25
N ARG A 31 17.33 4.07 11.08
CA ARG A 31 17.24 3.70 12.50
C ARG A 31 16.68 2.28 12.66
N TYR A 32 17.24 1.51 13.59
CA TYR A 32 16.73 0.17 13.91
C TYR A 32 15.28 0.21 14.47
N ARG A 33 14.31 -0.24 13.66
CA ARG A 33 12.88 -0.40 14.02
C ARG A 33 12.34 -1.73 13.45
N PRO A 34 12.58 -2.88 14.11
CA PRO A 34 12.08 -4.16 13.62
C PRO A 34 10.56 -4.27 13.79
N TYR A 35 9.90 -4.85 12.79
CA TYR A 35 8.49 -5.21 12.86
C TYR A 35 8.31 -6.69 12.48
N HIS A 36 7.62 -7.46 13.33
CA HIS A 36 7.39 -8.88 13.12
C HIS A 36 5.93 -9.14 12.76
N LEU A 37 5.69 -9.63 11.54
CA LEU A 37 4.38 -10.05 11.04
C LEU A 37 4.33 -11.57 10.93
N GLN A 38 3.26 -12.20 11.42
CA GLN A 38 2.98 -13.62 11.20
C GLN A 38 1.93 -13.79 10.09
N GLN A 39 2.19 -14.69 9.15
CA GLN A 39 1.27 -15.07 8.08
C GLN A 39 0.42 -16.25 8.55
N SER A 40 -0.90 -16.12 8.42
CA SER A 40 -1.84 -17.23 8.60
C SER A 40 -2.07 -17.99 7.30
N GLY A 41 -2.42 -19.28 7.40
CA GLY A 41 -2.65 -20.16 6.27
C GLY A 41 -1.38 -20.83 5.73
N ASN A 42 -1.49 -21.46 4.57
CA ASN A 42 -0.39 -22.22 3.96
C ASN A 42 0.68 -21.27 3.40
N ALA A 43 1.73 -21.00 4.17
CA ALA A 43 2.78 -20.07 3.81
C ALA A 43 3.90 -20.77 3.03
N THR A 44 4.32 -20.16 1.91
CA THR A 44 5.54 -20.51 1.17
C THR A 44 6.56 -19.37 1.26
N GLY A 45 7.84 -19.64 0.98
CA GLY A 45 8.89 -18.62 1.11
C GLY A 45 8.64 -17.44 0.17
N ALA A 46 8.09 -17.73 -1.01
CA ALA A 46 7.65 -16.74 -1.98
C ALA A 46 6.49 -15.89 -1.44
N SER A 47 5.42 -16.51 -0.90
CA SER A 47 4.29 -15.74 -0.35
C SER A 47 4.72 -14.87 0.83
N CYS A 48 5.63 -15.37 1.67
CA CYS A 48 6.13 -14.60 2.80
C CYS A 48 6.93 -13.37 2.36
N ARG A 49 7.71 -13.51 1.29
CA ARG A 49 8.49 -12.41 0.71
C ARG A 49 7.59 -11.36 0.07
N GLU A 50 6.69 -11.79 -0.81
CA GLU A 50 5.76 -10.90 -1.51
C GLU A 50 4.92 -10.07 -0.54
N ARG A 51 4.36 -10.71 0.49
CA ARG A 51 3.60 -10.00 1.52
C ARG A 51 4.49 -9.07 2.37
N GLY A 52 5.74 -9.44 2.63
CA GLY A 52 6.71 -8.58 3.30
C GLY A 52 7.05 -7.33 2.48
N GLU A 53 7.26 -7.49 1.18
CA GLU A 53 7.50 -6.37 0.25
C GLU A 53 6.27 -5.47 0.12
N PHE A 54 5.07 -6.06 0.03
CA PHE A 54 3.81 -5.33 0.03
C PHE A 54 3.64 -4.47 1.29
N GLU A 55 3.88 -5.04 2.47
CA GLU A 55 3.78 -4.32 3.74
C GLU A 55 4.75 -3.14 3.82
N VAL A 56 5.98 -3.30 3.30
CA VAL A 56 6.96 -2.20 3.23
C VAL A 56 6.47 -1.11 2.30
N ARG A 57 6.01 -1.44 1.09
CA ARG A 57 5.48 -0.47 0.11
C ARG A 57 4.27 0.27 0.65
N GLN A 58 3.31 -0.44 1.26
CA GLN A 58 2.11 0.16 1.83
C GLN A 58 2.45 1.14 2.96
N ARG A 59 3.40 0.78 3.84
CA ARG A 59 3.83 1.68 4.93
C ARG A 59 4.55 2.91 4.40
N ALA A 60 5.41 2.74 3.40
CA ALA A 60 6.07 3.86 2.75
C ALA A 60 5.04 4.80 2.09
N ALA A 61 4.05 4.24 1.39
CA ALA A 61 3.01 5.01 0.71
C ALA A 61 2.11 5.76 1.70
N ARG A 62 1.67 5.13 2.79
CA ARG A 62 0.92 5.79 3.87
C ARG A 62 1.67 6.92 4.55
N ASN A 63 3.00 6.87 4.61
CA ASN A 63 3.81 7.97 5.15
C ASN A 63 3.88 9.16 4.18
N GLU A 64 3.70 8.94 2.88
CA GLU A 64 3.73 9.98 1.84
C GLU A 64 2.34 10.53 1.50
N GLU A 65 1.29 10.05 2.17
CA GLU A 65 -0.07 10.55 2.02
C GLU A 65 -0.18 11.99 2.53
N THR A 66 -0.87 12.84 1.78
CA THR A 66 -1.05 14.25 2.12
C THR A 66 -2.48 14.68 1.83
N THR A 67 -3.03 15.52 2.70
CA THR A 67 -4.37 16.06 2.55
C THR A 67 -4.31 17.55 2.21
N TYR A 68 -4.95 17.94 1.11
CA TYR A 68 -5.07 19.33 0.68
C TYR A 68 -6.52 19.79 0.75
N ARG A 69 -6.73 21.03 1.20
CA ARG A 69 -8.04 21.69 1.14
C ARG A 69 -8.03 22.75 0.07
N VAL A 70 -8.95 22.66 -0.88
CA VAL A 70 -9.08 23.57 -2.02
C VAL A 70 -10.46 24.22 -2.04
N GLN A 71 -10.52 25.44 -2.55
CA GLN A 71 -11.77 26.18 -2.73
C GLN A 71 -12.51 25.69 -3.96
N GLY A 72 -13.81 25.44 -3.83
CA GLY A 72 -14.66 24.97 -4.91
C GLY A 72 -14.55 23.47 -5.16
N TRP A 73 -15.55 22.92 -5.87
CA TRP A 73 -15.59 21.50 -6.21
C TRP A 73 -15.02 21.20 -7.60
N ARG A 74 -14.78 22.24 -8.40
CA ARG A 74 -14.30 22.14 -9.77
C ARG A 74 -12.85 22.59 -9.88
N GLN A 75 -12.13 21.96 -10.78
CA GLN A 75 -10.79 22.32 -11.20
C GLN A 75 -10.83 23.56 -12.13
N GLY A 76 -9.66 24.09 -12.48
CA GLY A 76 -9.54 25.27 -13.35
C GLY A 76 -10.08 25.05 -14.77
N ASP A 77 -10.18 23.80 -15.23
CA ASP A 77 -10.79 23.41 -16.50
C ASP A 77 -12.32 23.20 -16.41
N GLY A 78 -12.90 23.37 -15.21
CA GLY A 78 -14.32 23.17 -14.94
C GLY A 78 -14.71 21.72 -14.63
N SER A 79 -13.79 20.75 -14.71
CA SER A 79 -14.05 19.36 -14.33
C SER A 79 -14.22 19.24 -12.81
N LEU A 80 -14.97 18.23 -12.34
CA LEU A 80 -15.10 17.97 -10.91
C LEU A 80 -13.83 17.25 -10.42
N TRP A 81 -13.36 17.55 -9.21
CA TRP A 81 -12.35 16.73 -8.54
C TRP A 81 -12.84 15.29 -8.44
N GLN A 82 -12.06 14.28 -8.79
CA GLN A 82 -12.51 12.88 -8.64
C GLN A 82 -11.39 12.00 -8.09
N PRO A 83 -11.74 10.95 -7.34
CA PRO A 83 -10.77 9.93 -6.98
C PRO A 83 -10.24 9.21 -8.23
N ASN A 84 -9.08 8.56 -8.08
CA ASN A 84 -8.35 7.89 -9.15
C ASN A 84 -7.90 8.82 -10.30
N GLN A 85 -7.73 10.11 -10.01
CA GLN A 85 -7.12 11.08 -10.92
C GLN A 85 -5.67 11.36 -10.55
N ARG A 86 -4.81 11.48 -11.56
CA ARG A 86 -3.40 11.88 -11.42
C ARG A 86 -3.30 13.39 -11.38
N VAL A 87 -2.56 13.91 -10.39
CA VAL A 87 -2.36 15.34 -10.17
C VAL A 87 -0.89 15.63 -9.93
N MET A 88 -0.45 16.79 -10.42
CA MET A 88 0.89 17.32 -10.15
C MET A 88 0.83 18.23 -8.94
N VAL A 89 1.59 17.89 -7.90
CA VAL A 89 1.64 18.64 -6.64
C VAL A 89 2.95 19.41 -6.56
N PHE A 90 2.83 20.72 -6.35
CA PHE A 90 3.93 21.61 -6.00
C PHE A 90 3.68 22.16 -4.59
N ASP A 91 4.45 21.67 -3.63
CA ASP A 91 4.41 22.11 -2.24
C ASP A 91 5.85 22.22 -1.71
N PRO A 92 6.42 23.45 -1.63
CA PRO A 92 7.77 23.65 -1.13
C PRO A 92 7.89 23.42 0.39
N VAL A 93 6.79 23.46 1.16
CA VAL A 93 6.79 23.24 2.61
C VAL A 93 6.98 21.76 2.92
N LEU A 94 6.29 20.89 2.17
CA LEU A 94 6.44 19.44 2.27
C LEU A 94 7.57 18.88 1.39
N GLY A 95 8.25 19.73 0.62
CA GLY A 95 9.35 19.31 -0.27
C GLY A 95 8.89 18.59 -1.54
N PHE A 96 7.63 18.76 -1.95
CA PHE A 96 7.10 18.25 -3.20
C PHE A 96 7.40 19.21 -4.34
N HIS A 97 8.44 18.89 -5.12
CA HIS A 97 8.80 19.64 -6.32
C HIS A 97 8.18 18.99 -7.56
N HIS A 98 6.97 19.40 -7.94
CA HIS A 98 6.24 18.88 -9.11
C HIS A 98 6.15 17.35 -9.13
N ARG A 99 5.77 16.78 -7.99
CA ARG A 99 5.64 15.33 -7.88
C ARG A 99 4.25 14.90 -8.31
N GLU A 100 4.21 13.80 -9.05
CA GLU A 100 2.97 13.16 -9.40
C GLU A 100 2.38 12.37 -8.22
N ARG A 101 1.08 12.52 -8.03
CA ARG A 101 0.27 11.87 -6.99
C ARG A 101 -1.08 11.47 -7.56
N VAL A 102 -1.74 10.52 -6.90
CA VAL A 102 -3.10 10.09 -7.23
C VAL A 102 -4.03 10.52 -6.12
N ILE A 103 -5.21 11.05 -6.49
CA ILE A 103 -6.29 11.34 -5.55
C ILE A 103 -6.92 10.02 -5.10
N GLY A 104 -6.72 9.64 -3.84
CA GLY A 104 -7.32 8.45 -3.26
C GLY A 104 -8.74 8.70 -2.75
N GLU A 105 -8.99 9.90 -2.20
CA GLU A 105 -10.28 10.27 -1.63
C GLU A 105 -10.59 11.75 -1.88
N VAL A 106 -11.87 12.05 -2.09
CA VAL A 106 -12.39 13.41 -2.26
C VAL A 106 -13.59 13.59 -1.33
N VAL A 107 -13.51 14.60 -0.46
CA VAL A 107 -14.62 15.02 0.39
C VAL A 107 -15.11 16.39 -0.07
N TYR A 108 -16.40 16.49 -0.39
CA TYR A 108 -17.04 17.76 -0.74
C TYR A 108 -17.79 18.30 0.45
N THR A 109 -17.60 19.59 0.74
CA THR A 109 -18.32 20.29 1.79
C THR A 109 -18.94 21.56 1.22
N GLN A 110 -20.15 21.87 1.65
CA GLN A 110 -20.83 23.13 1.34
C GLN A 110 -21.45 23.68 2.62
N ASN A 111 -20.96 24.84 3.05
CA ASN A 111 -21.42 25.55 4.24
C ASN A 111 -21.73 27.02 3.87
N GLU A 112 -22.11 27.84 4.85
CA GLU A 112 -22.34 29.29 4.65
C GLU A 112 -21.12 30.03 4.06
N GLY A 113 -19.90 29.52 4.33
CA GLY A 113 -18.65 30.02 3.74
C GLY A 113 -18.38 29.59 2.29
N GLY A 114 -19.31 28.87 1.66
CA GLY A 114 -19.19 28.41 0.27
C GLY A 114 -18.85 26.92 0.15
N THR A 115 -18.25 26.55 -0.98
CA THR A 115 -17.91 25.17 -1.34
C THR A 115 -16.43 24.90 -1.15
N LEU A 116 -16.10 23.83 -0.44
CA LEU A 116 -14.75 23.35 -0.19
C LEU A 116 -14.62 21.90 -0.64
N CYS A 117 -13.40 21.54 -1.01
CA CYS A 117 -13.04 20.17 -1.35
C CYS A 117 -11.77 19.77 -0.61
N GLU A 118 -11.81 18.64 0.07
CA GLU A 118 -10.65 18.03 0.73
C GLU A 118 -10.19 16.84 -0.11
N LEU A 119 -8.92 16.88 -0.53
CA LEU A 119 -8.30 15.93 -1.43
C LEU A 119 -7.23 15.16 -0.66
N ARG A 120 -7.40 13.85 -0.53
CA ARG A 120 -6.36 12.98 -0.01
C ARG A 120 -5.56 12.43 -1.18
N VAL A 121 -4.27 12.77 -1.23
CA VAL A 121 -3.38 12.37 -2.33
C VAL A 121 -2.25 11.49 -1.80
N ALA A 122 -1.93 10.46 -2.56
CA ALA A 122 -0.88 9.50 -2.23
C ALA A 122 -0.07 9.13 -3.49
N PRO A 123 1.12 8.53 -3.35
CA PRO A 123 1.79 7.90 -4.46
C PRO A 123 0.94 6.77 -5.08
N GLU A 124 1.01 6.56 -6.39
CA GLU A 124 0.23 5.52 -7.11
C GLU A 124 0.38 4.12 -6.51
N ALA A 125 1.55 3.82 -5.93
CA ALA A 125 1.85 2.55 -5.28
C ALA A 125 0.92 2.19 -4.10
N ASP A 126 0.21 3.15 -3.50
CA ASP A 126 -0.73 2.89 -2.38
C ASP A 126 -2.07 2.30 -2.85
N CYS A 127 -2.45 2.52 -4.11
CA CYS A 127 -3.76 2.12 -4.65
C CYS A 127 -3.79 0.69 -5.21
N ILE A 128 -2.66 -0.02 -5.24
CA ILE A 128 -2.59 -1.37 -5.81
C ILE A 128 -2.86 -2.40 -4.69
N PRO A 129 -3.95 -3.18 -4.77
CA PRO A 129 -4.22 -4.23 -3.78
C PRO A 129 -3.11 -5.30 -3.82
N PRO A 130 -2.90 -6.02 -2.71
CA PRO A 130 -1.92 -7.09 -2.69
C PRO A 130 -2.27 -8.13 -3.77
N PRO A 131 -1.27 -8.74 -4.43
CA PRO A 131 -1.51 -9.80 -5.40
C PRO A 131 -2.32 -10.91 -4.73
N GLU A 132 -3.48 -11.24 -5.32
CA GLU A 132 -4.28 -12.37 -4.85
C GLU A 132 -3.50 -13.66 -5.10
N GLY A 133 -3.24 -14.44 -4.05
CA GLY A 133 -2.63 -15.75 -4.20
C GLY A 133 -3.47 -16.59 -5.14
N THR A 134 -2.89 -17.00 -6.28
CA THR A 134 -3.55 -17.82 -7.29
C THR A 134 -4.13 -19.08 -6.63
N LYS A 135 -5.44 -19.09 -6.38
CA LYS A 135 -6.16 -20.31 -6.01
C LYS A 135 -6.13 -21.21 -7.24
N ASN A 136 -5.17 -22.14 -7.29
CA ASN A 136 -5.21 -23.23 -8.25
C ASN A 136 -6.51 -24.01 -8.03
N ARG A 137 -7.53 -23.72 -8.85
CA ARG A 137 -8.70 -24.57 -9.02
C ARG A 137 -8.20 -25.84 -9.72
N ARG A 138 -7.75 -26.83 -8.96
CA ARG A 138 -7.55 -28.18 -9.48
C ARG A 138 -8.92 -28.70 -9.90
N GLY A 139 -9.12 -28.80 -11.22
CA GLY A 139 -10.28 -29.47 -11.81
C GLY A 139 -10.25 -30.95 -11.43
N PHE A 140 -11.39 -31.45 -10.97
CA PHE A 140 -11.67 -32.88 -10.87
C PHE A 140 -11.87 -33.44 -12.28
N PHE A 141 -11.01 -34.38 -12.68
CA PHE A 141 -11.29 -35.39 -13.70
C PHE A 141 -10.61 -36.69 -13.27
#